data_AF-A0A439QC85-F1
#
_entry.id   AF-A0A439QC85-F1
#
_cell.length_a   1.000
_cell.length_b   1.000
_cell.length_c   1.000
_cell.angle_alpha   90.00
_cell.angle_beta   90.00
_cell.angle_gamma   90.00
#
_symmetry.space_group_name_H-M   'P 1'
#
loop_
_entity.id
_entity.type
_entity.pdbx_description
1 polymer ?
#
loop_
_entity_poly.entity_id
_entity_poly.type
_entity_poly.pdbx_seq_one_letter_code
_entity_poly.pdbx_strand_id
1 'polypeptide(L)' 'PDGPPLIGRTEFSNLYLNTGHGTLGWTMACGSAKVLADIISSRVPDINVRDLGPERYQR' A
#
# COMPACT_ATOMS: atom_id res chain seq x y z
N PRO A 1 14.29 -8.05 2.48
CA PRO A 1 12.82 -7.93 2.54
C PRO A 1 12.42 -7.43 3.93
N ASP A 2 11.94 -6.18 4.00
CA ASP A 2 11.96 -5.42 5.27
C ASP A 2 10.70 -5.59 6.11
N GLY A 3 9.75 -6.41 5.67
CA GLY A 3 8.54 -6.80 6.42
C GLY A 3 7.24 -6.16 5.91
N PRO A 4 7.10 -4.82 5.90
CA PRO A 4 5.84 -4.16 5.53
C PRO A 4 5.40 -4.43 4.09
N PRO A 5 4.08 -4.55 3.84
CA PRO A 5 3.53 -4.75 2.51
C PRO A 5 3.82 -3.57 1.57
N LEU A 6 3.62 -3.80 0.28
CA LEU A 6 3.64 -2.76 -0.74
C LEU A 6 2.20 -2.32 -1.04
N ILE A 7 1.88 -1.09 -0.67
CA ILE A 7 0.55 -0.50 -0.83
C ILE A 7 0.72 0.89 -1.43
N GLY A 8 0.16 1.11 -2.61
CA GLY A 8 0.20 2.44 -3.22
C GLY A 8 0.11 2.45 -4.74
N ARG A 9 0.25 3.65 -5.30
CA ARG A 9 0.27 3.89 -6.75
C ARG A 9 1.64 3.50 -7.32
N THR A 10 1.66 2.99 -8.55
CA THR A 10 2.92 2.78 -9.28
C THR A 10 3.27 3.99 -10.14
N GLU A 11 4.41 3.94 -10.82
CA GLU A 11 4.76 4.92 -11.86
C GLU A 11 3.80 4.89 -13.06
N PHE A 12 3.10 3.76 -13.25
CA PHE A 12 2.15 3.59 -14.35
C PHE A 12 0.78 4.20 -13.99
N SER A 13 0.20 4.90 -14.96
CA SER A 13 -1.13 5.48 -14.79
C SER A 13 -2.19 4.40 -14.52
N ASN A 14 -3.02 4.64 -13.50
CA ASN A 14 -4.14 3.76 -13.13
C ASN A 14 -3.73 2.33 -12.72
N LEU A 15 -2.50 2.14 -12.23
CA LEU A 15 -2.04 0.90 -11.64
C LEU A 15 -1.67 1.10 -10.16
N TYR A 16 -2.16 0.18 -9.33
CA TYR A 16 -2.02 0.21 -7.87
C TYR A 16 -1.60 -1.16 -7.35
N LEU A 17 -0.88 -1.18 -6.24
CA LEU A 17 -0.39 -2.39 -5.59
C LEU A 17 -0.95 -2.49 -4.17
N ASN A 18 -1.25 -3.72 -3.78
CA ASN A 18 -1.62 -4.11 -2.42
C ASN A 18 -1.13 -5.55 -2.20
N THR A 19 0.18 -5.72 -2.12
CA THR A 19 0.86 -7.03 -2.18
C THR A 19 1.94 -7.16 -1.11
N GLY A 20 2.50 -8.35 -0.94
CA GLY A 20 3.64 -8.56 -0.03
C GLY A 20 3.30 -8.61 1.46
N HIS A 21 2.06 -8.92 1.84
CA HIS A 21 1.61 -8.98 3.24
C HIS A 21 2.16 -10.17 4.05
N GLY A 22 2.89 -11.10 3.42
CA GLY A 22 3.43 -12.29 4.07
C GLY A 22 2.36 -13.13 4.77
N THR A 23 2.71 -13.67 5.94
CA THR A 23 1.82 -14.50 6.77
C THR A 23 0.71 -13.71 7.47
N LEU A 24 0.82 -12.38 7.55
CA LEU A 24 -0.15 -11.50 8.20
C LEU A 24 -1.21 -10.95 7.23
N GLY A 25 -1.29 -11.48 6.00
CA GLY A 25 -2.23 -11.01 4.98
C GLY A 25 -3.69 -10.97 5.43
N TRP A 26 -4.16 -12.02 6.12
CA TRP A 26 -5.52 -12.05 6.65
C TRP A 26 -5.75 -10.97 7.71
N THR A 27 -4.83 -10.84 8.66
CA THR A 27 -4.89 -9.85 9.74
C THR A 27 -4.93 -8.41 9.21
N MET A 28 -4.19 -8.13 8.13
CA MET A 28 -4.06 -6.77 7.57
C MET A 28 -5.07 -6.46 6.47
N ALA A 29 -5.85 -7.44 5.98
CA ALA A 29 -6.65 -7.32 4.76
C ALA A 29 -7.57 -6.09 4.73
N CYS A 30 -8.37 -5.89 5.79
CA CYS A 30 -9.31 -4.76 5.83
C CYS A 30 -8.61 -3.41 5.92
N GLY A 31 -7.53 -3.32 6.71
CA GLY A 31 -6.76 -2.09 6.87
C GLY A 31 -6.05 -1.69 5.58
N SER A 32 -5.39 -2.65 4.91
CA SER A 32 -4.68 -2.40 3.65
C SER A 32 -5.63 -2.06 2.50
N ALA A 33 -6.79 -2.73 2.43
CA ALA A 33 -7.83 -2.41 1.46
C ALA A 33 -8.39 -0.99 1.65
N LYS A 34 -8.64 -0.57 2.90
CA LYS A 34 -9.11 0.80 3.20
C LYS A 34 -8.09 1.85 2.79
N VAL A 35 -6.82 1.66 3.15
CA VAL A 35 -5.73 2.55 2.72
C VAL A 35 -5.69 2.67 1.19
N LEU A 36 -5.71 1.54 0.48
CA LEU A 36 -5.69 1.55 -0.98
C LEU A 36 -6.92 2.25 -1.57
N ALA A 37 -8.11 2.02 -1.01
CA ALA A 37 -9.34 2.66 -1.46
C ALA A 37 -9.28 4.19 -1.29
N ASP A 38 -8.74 4.67 -0.18
CA ASP A 38 -8.53 6.10 0.06
C ASP A 38 -7.55 6.68 -0.98
N ILE A 39 -6.43 6.00 -1.26
CA ILE A 39 -5.46 6.39 -2.30
C ILE A 39 -6.10 6.46 -3.69
N ILE A 40 -6.84 5.42 -4.10
CA ILE A 40 -7.54 5.37 -5.40
C ILE A 40 -8.57 6.51 -5.51
N SER A 41 -9.22 6.86 -4.40
CA SER A 41 -10.25 7.89 -4.33
C SER A 41 -9.69 9.32 -4.14
N SER A 42 -8.36 9.50 -4.18
CA SER A 42 -7.69 10.78 -3.86
C SER A 42 -8.08 11.35 -2.50
N ARG A 43 -8.33 10.47 -1.52
CA ARG A 43 -8.58 10.81 -0.11
C ARG A 43 -7.31 10.61 0.70
N VAL A 44 -7.14 11.42 1.75
CA VAL A 44 -6.03 11.27 2.68
C VAL A 44 -6.30 10.04 3.57
N PRO A 45 -5.40 9.04 3.61
CA PRO A 45 -5.56 7.89 4.49
C PRO A 45 -5.48 8.27 5.97
N ASP A 46 -6.15 7.50 6.83
CA ASP A 46 -6.21 7.77 8.29
C ASP A 46 -4.87 7.52 9.01
N ILE A 47 -3.95 6.79 8.37
CA ILE A 47 -2.61 6.48 8.89
C ILE A 47 -1.53 6.99 7.92
N ASN A 48 -0.31 7.20 8.41
CA ASN A 48 0.82 7.53 7.55
C ASN A 48 1.23 6.31 6.72
N VAL A 49 1.25 6.45 5.39
CA VAL A 49 1.50 5.37 4.42
C VAL A 49 2.75 5.62 3.55
N ARG A 50 3.55 6.65 3.86
CA ARG A 50 4.71 7.05 3.05
C ARG A 50 5.70 5.92 2.80
N ASP A 51 5.89 5.04 3.78
CA ASP A 51 6.85 3.95 3.69
C ASP A 51 6.24 2.63 3.17
N LEU A 52 4.99 2.67 2.69
CA LEU A 52 4.32 1.49 2.13
C LEU A 52 4.38 1.46 0.60
N GLY A 53 4.70 2.58 -0.05
CA GLY A 53 4.70 2.69 -1.51
C GLY A 53 5.93 2.06 -2.21
N PRO A 54 5.86 1.85 -3.54
CA PRO A 54 6.98 1.37 -4.37
C PRO A 54 8.26 2.19 -4.24
N GLU A 55 8.14 3.49 -4.00
CA GLU A 55 9.23 4.44 -3.80
C GLU A 55 10.20 4.03 -2.70
N ARG A 56 9.76 3.25 -1.70
CA ARG A 56 10.63 2.72 -0.64
C ARG A 56 11.82 1.91 -1.16
N TYR A 57 11.66 1.26 -2.31
CA TYR A 57 12.71 0.43 -2.93
C TYR A 57 13.36 1.07 -4.15
N GLN A 58 12.91 2.27 -4.54
CA GLN A 58 13.53 3.03 -5.61
C GLN A 58 14.76 3.74 -5.05
N ARG A 59 15.95 3.35 -5.55
CA ARG A 59 17.23 3.99 -5.23
C ARG A 59 17.45 5.22 -6.10
#